data_AF-A0AAD7H4L9-F1
#
_entry.id   AF-A0AAD7H4L9-F1
#
_cell.length_a   1.000
_cell.length_b   1.000
_cell.length_c   1.000
_cell.angle_alpha   90.00
_cell.angle_beta   90.00
_cell.angle_gamma   90.00
#
_symmetry.space_group_name_H-M   'P 1'
#
loop_
_entity.id
_entity.type
_entity.pdbx_description
1 polymer ?
#
loop_
_entity_poly.entity_id
_entity_poly.type
_entity_poly.pdbx_seq_one_letter_code
_entity_poly.pdbx_strand_id
1 'polypeptide(L)'
;MACGAITKENPGKTRLYRILVSESAFLIWCLRNTRVINNKDEPSEREIKNRWLRIVNNRIALDCALTDSAKYGHRGLQKSVVCKTWSKVLLDEDRLPEDWMRETGVLVGIGWAEAMDGSVFWT
;
A
#
# COMPACT_ATOMS: atom_id res chain seq x y z
N MET A 1 21.72 -30.24 -13.77
CA MET A 1 22.16 -28.87 -13.45
C MET A 1 21.40 -27.90 -14.33
N ALA A 2 20.28 -27.35 -13.85
CA ALA A 2 19.61 -26.25 -14.53
C ALA A 2 20.06 -24.96 -13.84
N CYS A 3 20.88 -24.18 -14.54
CA CYS A 3 21.27 -22.84 -14.11
C CYS A 3 19.99 -21.99 -14.17
N GLY A 4 19.34 -21.78 -13.02
CA GLY A 4 18.16 -20.93 -12.91
C GLY A 4 18.50 -19.53 -13.40
N ALA A 5 17.82 -19.09 -14.45
CA ALA A 5 18.00 -17.77 -15.03
C ALA A 5 17.82 -16.71 -13.93
N ILE A 6 18.92 -16.01 -13.60
CA ILE A 6 18.87 -14.80 -12.79
C ILE A 6 18.21 -13.74 -13.67
N THR A 7 16.89 -13.67 -13.64
CA THR A 7 16.14 -12.55 -14.22
C THR A 7 16.68 -11.29 -13.57
N LYS A 8 17.14 -10.29 -14.35
CA LYS A 8 17.57 -8.98 -13.86
C LYS A 8 16.60 -8.52 -12.78
N GLU A 9 17.03 -8.52 -11.52
CA GLU A 9 16.18 -8.18 -10.39
C GLU A 9 15.65 -6.75 -10.62
N ASN A 10 14.33 -6.60 -10.71
CA ASN A 10 13.73 -5.28 -10.71
C ASN A 10 13.61 -4.86 -9.24
N PRO A 11 14.43 -3.92 -8.75
CA PRO A 11 14.45 -3.55 -7.34
C PRO A 11 13.10 -2.98 -6.88
N GLY A 12 12.35 -2.32 -7.78
CA GLY A 12 11.01 -1.82 -7.50
C GLY A 12 10.02 -2.95 -7.24
N LYS A 13 9.98 -3.97 -8.11
CA LYS A 13 9.13 -5.15 -7.92
C LYS A 13 9.47 -5.94 -6.66
N THR A 14 10.77 -6.05 -6.35
CA THR A 14 11.23 -6.74 -5.14
C THR A 14 10.79 -6.00 -3.89
N ARG A 15 10.90 -4.66 -3.88
CA ARG A 15 10.40 -3.83 -2.78
C ARG A 15 8.89 -3.94 -2.64
N LEU A 16 8.14 -3.86 -3.75
CA LEU A 16 6.68 -4.01 -3.76
C LEU A 16 6.27 -5.35 -3.15
N TYR A 17 6.88 -6.45 -3.59
CA TYR A 17 6.60 -7.78 -3.04
C TYR A 17 6.80 -7.83 -1.52
N ARG A 18 7.91 -7.29 -1.02
CA ARG A 18 8.18 -7.24 0.43
C ARG A 18 7.12 -6.44 1.19
N ILE A 19 6.67 -5.31 0.65
CA ILE A 19 5.60 -4.51 1.24
C ILE A 19 4.31 -5.33 1.29
N LEU A 20 3.88 -5.89 0.16
CA LEU A 20 2.62 -6.64 0.07
C LEU A 20 2.60 -7.85 1.01
N VAL A 21 3.68 -8.63 1.06
CA VAL A 21 3.78 -9.80 1.96
C VAL A 21 3.71 -9.37 3.42
N SER A 22 4.45 -8.33 3.81
CA SER A 22 4.48 -7.86 5.20
C SER A 22 3.14 -7.29 5.63
N GLU A 23 2.50 -6.46 4.79
CA GLU A 23 1.17 -5.91 5.07
C GLU A 23 0.09 -6.99 5.12
N SER A 24 0.17 -8.00 4.24
CA SER A 24 -0.79 -9.10 4.23
C SER A 24 -0.68 -9.92 5.51
N ALA A 25 0.55 -10.26 5.92
CA ALA A 25 0.80 -10.99 7.16
C ALA A 25 0.31 -10.19 8.38
N PHE A 26 0.57 -8.88 8.40
CA PHE A 26 0.08 -7.99 9.46
C PHE A 26 -1.45 -7.94 9.49
N LEU A 27 -2.11 -7.78 8.35
CA LEU A 27 -3.58 -7.80 8.28
C LEU A 27 -4.14 -9.14 8.77
N ILE A 28 -3.59 -10.28 8.34
CA ILE A 28 -4.01 -11.62 8.81
C ILE A 28 -3.85 -11.71 10.33
N TRP A 29 -2.72 -11.26 10.87
CA TRP A 29 -2.48 -11.24 12.31
C TRP A 29 -3.52 -10.36 13.02
N CYS A 30 -3.78 -9.14 12.55
CA CYS A 30 -4.80 -8.26 13.13
C CYS A 30 -6.21 -8.87 13.10
N LEU A 31 -6.61 -9.49 11.99
CA LEU A 31 -7.91 -10.15 11.85
C LEU A 31 -8.04 -11.31 12.85
N ARG A 32 -7.00 -12.15 12.98
CA ARG A 32 -6.97 -13.24 13.96
C ARG A 32 -7.05 -12.73 15.40
N ASN A 33 -6.27 -11.72 15.76
CA ASN A 33 -6.29 -11.16 17.11
C ASN A 33 -7.59 -10.44 17.44
N THR A 34 -8.19 -9.75 16.47
CA THR A 34 -9.51 -9.11 16.66
C THR A 34 -10.57 -10.14 17.00
N ARG A 35 -10.56 -11.30 16.33
CA ARG A 35 -11.47 -12.41 16.65
C ARG A 35 -11.20 -12.98 18.05
N VAL A 36 -9.93 -13.28 18.37
CA VAL A 36 -9.55 -13.97 19.62
C VAL A 36 -9.71 -13.07 20.85
N ILE A 37 -9.32 -11.79 20.78
CA ILE A 37 -9.27 -10.88 21.92
C ILE A 37 -10.58 -10.11 22.09
N ASN A 38 -11.16 -9.62 20.99
CA ASN A 38 -12.36 -8.77 21.05
C ASN A 38 -13.66 -9.56 20.88
N ASN A 39 -13.59 -10.89 20.80
CA ASN A 39 -14.72 -11.81 20.59
C ASN A 39 -15.66 -11.35 19.45
N LYS A 40 -15.09 -10.76 18.40
CA LYS A 40 -15.83 -10.30 17.22
C LYS A 40 -16.03 -11.44 16.24
N ASP A 41 -17.15 -11.40 15.54
CA ASP A 41 -17.44 -12.32 14.43
C ASP A 41 -16.41 -12.21 13.30
N GLU A 42 -16.39 -13.23 12.45
CA GLU A 42 -15.49 -13.27 11.30
C GLU A 42 -15.85 -12.14 10.32
N PRO A 43 -14.88 -11.30 9.92
CA PRO A 43 -15.16 -10.15 9.08
C PRO A 43 -15.58 -10.58 7.69
N SER A 44 -16.51 -9.83 7.09
CA SER A 44 -16.98 -10.10 5.73
C SER A 44 -15.85 -9.92 4.71
N GLU A 45 -15.96 -10.59 3.56
CA GLU A 45 -15.00 -10.44 2.46
C GLU A 45 -14.86 -8.96 2.01
N ARG A 46 -15.98 -8.22 1.97
CA ARG A 46 -16.00 -6.78 1.65
C ARG A 46 -15.19 -5.98 2.66
N GLU A 47 -15.35 -6.28 3.95
CA GLU A 47 -14.61 -5.61 5.01
C GLU A 47 -13.10 -5.90 4.93
N ILE A 48 -12.73 -7.16 4.69
CA ILE A 48 -11.32 -7.55 4.51
C ILE A 48 -10.71 -6.80 3.32
N LYS A 49 -11.42 -6.76 2.19
CA LYS A 49 -10.99 -6.00 1.00
C LYS A 49 -10.80 -4.52 1.32
N ASN A 50 -11.78 -3.87 1.95
CA ASN A 50 -11.68 -2.45 2.29
C ASN A 50 -10.53 -2.16 3.26
N ARG A 51 -10.31 -3.01 4.26
CA ARG A 51 -9.18 -2.90 5.18
C ARG A 51 -7.84 -3.05 4.46
N TRP A 52 -7.73 -4.01 3.55
CA TRP A 52 -6.54 -4.22 2.72
C TRP A 52 -6.23 -3.00 1.85
N LEU A 53 -7.24 -2.48 1.15
CA LEU A 53 -7.12 -1.30 0.31
C LEU A 53 -6.66 -0.08 1.09
N ARG A 54 -7.23 0.13 2.29
CA ARG A 54 -6.80 1.21 3.18
C ARG A 54 -5.33 1.08 3.58
N ILE A 55 -4.87 -0.12 3.90
CA ILE A 55 -3.46 -0.37 4.27
C ILE A 55 -2.52 -0.05 3.09
N VAL A 56 -2.84 -0.54 1.90
CA VAL A 56 -2.01 -0.30 0.70
C VAL A 56 -1.99 1.19 0.34
N ASN A 57 -3.15 1.87 0.36
CA ASN A 57 -3.23 3.30 0.09
C ASN A 57 -2.45 4.13 1.12
N ASN A 58 -2.51 3.76 2.40
CA ASN A 58 -1.71 4.42 3.44
C ASN A 58 -0.21 4.23 3.19
N ARG A 59 0.22 3.07 2.68
CA ARG A 59 1.63 2.83 2.31
C ARG A 59 2.06 3.68 1.12
N ILE A 60 1.22 3.81 0.10
CA ILE A 60 1.49 4.71 -1.04
C ILE A 60 1.62 6.15 -0.54
N ALA A 61 0.67 6.63 0.26
CA ALA A 61 0.68 7.98 0.81
C ALA A 61 1.93 8.26 1.67
N LEU A 62 2.33 7.30 2.51
CA LEU A 62 3.54 7.39 3.31
C LEU A 62 4.80 7.46 2.42
N ASP A 63 4.91 6.59 1.42
CA ASP A 63 6.02 6.59 0.48
C ASP A 63 6.12 7.94 -0.26
N CYS A 64 4.98 8.48 -0.72
CA CYS A 64 4.92 9.81 -1.34
C CYS A 64 5.36 10.91 -0.37
N ALA A 65 4.86 10.91 0.86
CA ALA A 65 5.25 11.90 1.87
C ALA A 65 6.75 11.86 2.19
N LEU A 66 7.34 10.66 2.20
CA LEU A 66 8.78 10.48 2.42
C LEU A 66 9.63 10.96 1.23
N THR A 67 9.05 11.24 0.07
CA THR A 67 9.79 11.82 -1.07
C THR A 67 10.06 13.32 -0.95
N ASP A 68 9.48 13.99 0.06
CA ASP A 68 9.70 15.41 0.29
C ASP A 68 11.17 15.68 0.70
N SER A 69 11.98 16.04 -0.30
CA SER A 69 13.39 16.37 -0.11
C SER A 69 13.61 17.65 0.69
N ALA A 70 12.63 18.57 0.71
CA ALA A 70 12.73 19.79 1.52
C ALA A 70 12.60 19.46 3.01
N LYS A 71 11.73 18.52 3.36
CA LYS A 71 11.50 18.08 4.75
C LYS A 71 12.51 17.05 5.24
N TYR A 72 12.90 16.10 4.40
CA TYR A 72 13.71 14.94 4.80
C TYR A 72 15.15 14.95 4.25
N GLY A 73 15.49 15.87 3.35
CA GLY A 73 16.82 15.98 2.75
C GLY A 73 17.27 14.65 2.15
N HIS A 74 18.54 14.28 2.40
CA HIS A 74 19.11 13.00 1.95
C HIS A 74 18.52 11.74 2.64
N ARG A 75 17.70 11.91 3.70
CA ARG A 75 17.04 10.79 4.40
C ARG A 75 15.67 10.48 3.79
N GLY A 76 15.19 11.32 2.87
CA GLY A 76 13.97 11.10 2.13
C GLY A 76 14.11 9.95 1.14
N LEU A 77 12.97 9.37 0.77
CA LEU A 77 12.90 8.34 -0.25
C LEU A 77 13.03 8.98 -1.63
N GLN A 78 13.84 8.39 -2.50
CA GLN A 78 13.97 8.90 -3.86
C GLN A 78 12.66 8.68 -4.64
N LYS A 79 12.17 9.72 -5.32
CA LYS A 79 10.98 9.64 -6.20
C LYS A 79 11.06 8.48 -7.19
N SER A 80 12.24 8.26 -7.78
CA SER A 80 12.47 7.16 -8.73
C SER A 80 12.24 5.78 -8.12
N VAL A 81 12.51 5.60 -6.82
CA VAL A 81 12.26 4.33 -6.10
C VAL A 81 10.76 4.13 -5.89
N VAL A 82 10.03 5.19 -5.52
CA VAL A 82 8.57 5.15 -5.35
C VAL A 82 7.88 4.83 -6.66
N CYS A 83 8.20 5.54 -7.76
CA CYS A 83 7.66 5.24 -9.09
C CYS A 83 7.92 3.80 -9.51
N LYS A 84 9.16 3.31 -9.36
CA LYS A 84 9.50 1.93 -9.72
C LYS A 84 8.79 0.89 -8.84
N THR A 85 8.49 1.22 -7.58
CA THR A 85 7.79 0.31 -6.67
C THR A 85 6.32 0.19 -7.04
N TRP A 86 5.67 1.33 -7.30
CA TRP A 86 4.21 1.39 -7.47
C TRP A 86 3.75 1.44 -8.93
N SER A 87 4.66 1.41 -9.90
CA SER A 87 4.28 1.32 -11.31
C SER A 87 3.55 0.00 -11.60
N LYS A 88 2.55 0.07 -12.48
CA LYS A 88 1.68 -1.03 -12.94
C LYS A 88 0.70 -1.56 -11.89
N VAL A 89 0.57 -0.88 -10.75
CA VAL A 89 -0.38 -1.26 -9.69
C VAL A 89 -1.30 -0.13 -9.25
N LEU A 90 -1.16 1.07 -9.82
CA LEU A 90 -2.07 2.19 -9.59
C LEU A 90 -3.29 2.05 -10.50
N LEU A 91 -4.47 2.45 -10.00
CA LEU A 91 -5.66 2.55 -10.85
C LEU A 91 -5.47 3.70 -11.83
N ASP A 92 -5.87 3.48 -13.09
CA ASP A 92 -5.85 4.49 -14.15
C ASP A 92 -4.46 5.15 -14.34
N GLU A 93 -3.39 4.35 -14.25
CA GLU A 93 -2.01 4.84 -14.36
C GLU A 93 -1.76 5.63 -15.65
N ASP A 94 -2.42 5.29 -16.75
CA ASP A 94 -2.33 6.00 -18.03
C ASP A 94 -2.85 7.44 -17.98
N ARG A 95 -3.66 7.78 -16.97
CA ARG A 95 -4.23 9.11 -16.75
C ARG A 95 -3.47 9.90 -15.69
N LEU A 96 -2.47 9.31 -15.04
CA LEU A 96 -1.72 9.96 -13.98
C LEU A 96 -0.66 10.92 -14.57
N PRO A 97 -0.44 12.09 -13.94
CA PRO A 97 0.67 12.97 -14.28
C PRO A 97 2.03 12.28 -14.04
N GLU A 98 3.08 12.75 -14.72
CA GLU A 98 4.44 12.22 -14.55
C GLU A 98 4.96 12.36 -13.10
N ASP A 99 4.49 13.36 -12.35
CA ASP A 99 4.79 13.58 -10.92
C ASP A 99 3.54 13.38 -10.03
N TRP A 100 2.77 12.30 -10.27
CA TRP A 100 1.55 11.92 -9.53
C TRP A 100 1.71 11.89 -8.00
N MET A 101 2.95 11.79 -7.49
CA MET A 101 3.26 11.79 -6.06
C MET A 101 2.94 13.12 -5.35
N ARG A 102 2.81 14.24 -6.07
CA ARG A 102 2.47 15.56 -5.49
C ARG A 102 0.96 15.76 -5.32
N GLU A 103 0.15 14.95 -5.98
CA GLU A 103 -1.32 14.97 -5.87
C GLU A 103 -1.76 13.99 -4.77
N THR A 104 -1.29 14.23 -3.54
CA THR A 104 -1.59 13.43 -2.35
C THR A 104 -3.07 13.42 -1.95
N GLY A 105 -3.95 14.10 -2.70
CA GLY A 105 -5.38 14.20 -2.41
C GLY A 105 -6.29 13.28 -3.20
N VAL A 106 -5.87 12.70 -4.34
CA VAL A 106 -6.81 12.03 -5.25
C VAL A 106 -6.21 10.79 -5.93
N LEU A 107 -5.79 9.81 -5.13
CA LEU A 107 -5.82 8.40 -5.57
C LEU A 107 -7.09 7.75 -5.01
N VAL A 108 -8.24 8.37 -5.31
CA VAL A 108 -9.55 7.79 -5.01
C VAL A 108 -9.90 6.86 -6.16
N GLY A 109 -9.79 5.55 -5.94
CA GLY A 109 -10.15 4.60 -6.97
C GLY A 109 -9.77 3.15 -6.71
N ILE A 110 -10.18 2.58 -5.59
CA ILE A 110 -10.72 1.21 -5.64
C ILE A 110 -12.13 1.36 -5.08
N GLY A 111 -13.07 1.65 -6.00
CA GLY A 111 -14.53 1.77 -5.82
C GLY A 111 -15.02 2.20 -4.44
N TRP A 112 -15.05 3.51 -4.18
CA TRP A 112 -15.72 4.06 -3.00
C TRP A 112 -17.16 4.46 -3.35
N ALA A 113 -18.09 3.57 -3.05
CA ALA A 113 -19.43 3.95 -2.64
C ALA A 113 -19.73 3.16 -1.36
N GLU A 114 -20.09 3.87 -0.29
CA GLU A 114 -20.54 3.34 1.03
C GLU A 114 -19.46 2.82 2.00
N ALA A 115 -18.56 3.68 2.48
CA ALA A 115 -17.88 3.46 3.76
C ALA A 115 -17.44 4.78 4.41
N MET A 116 -18.40 5.68 4.61
CA MET A 116 -18.27 6.72 5.64
C MET A 116 -19.32 6.46 6.71
N ASP A 117 -19.01 5.54 7.62
CA ASP A 117 -19.40 5.62 9.02
C ASP A 117 -18.50 4.68 9.84
N GLY A 118 -18.11 5.10 11.04
CA GLY A 118 -17.35 4.27 11.96
C GLY A 118 -15.90 4.70 12.17
N SER A 119 -15.73 5.90 12.71
CA SER A 119 -14.59 6.23 13.55
C SER A 119 -14.43 5.20 14.67
N VAL A 120 -13.45 4.30 14.60
CA VAL A 120 -12.75 3.80 15.79
C VAL A 120 -11.27 3.64 15.49
N PHE A 121 -10.50 4.40 16.24
CA PHE A 121 -9.05 4.49 16.33
C PHE A 121 -8.40 3.14 16.67
N TRP A 122 -7.13 3.05 16.30
CA TRP A 122 -6.19 2.07 16.85
C TRP A 122 -6.00 2.27 18.36
N THR A 123 -6.49 1.33 19.16
CA THR A 123 -5.88 0.85 20.43
C THR A 123 -6.28 -0.60 20.61
#